data_AF-A0A9X4LG59-F1
#
_entry.id   AF-A0A9X4LG59-F1
#
_cell.length_a   1.000
_cell.length_b   1.000
_cell.length_c   1.000
_cell.angle_alpha   90.00
_cell.angle_beta   90.00
_cell.angle_gamma   90.00
#
_symmetry.space_group_name_H-M   'P 1'
#
loop_
_entity.id
_entity.type
_entity.pdbx_description
1 polymer ?
#
loop_
_entity_poly.entity_id
_entity_poly.type
_entity_poly.pdbx_seq_one_letter_code
_entity_poly.pdbx_strand_id
1 'polypeptide(L)'
;MIKNRLEGDQGVQPSAPQVVSTSSATPVNVGRRRLFRAVGGGAGVLMAVSAKSALGGGVCQSPSAMMSGNTSPRPGTGTTCSGGLSPGYWVQPQHSPNWQTAGAVFPQFNGTIVTCTTSLNQVSFADISNQGTTIQSLFTGWTPIGTYQGDVSLWWVIKSPNDAMFGGPGGLGQLLRHLSCAWLNAGYFQGSAAKYPLTKAQVVDMWGQLRSKGTYCPGSLSCIQPWTASDVIRYIENMYDTNAPVDNLCKK
;
A
#
# COMPACT_ATOMS: atom_id res chain seq x y z
N MET A 1 -67.90 -24.69 9.36
CA MET A 1 -68.80 -24.84 10.54
C MET A 1 -68.57 -26.25 11.09
N ILE A 2 -68.66 -26.46 12.42
CA ILE A 2 -68.29 -27.68 13.20
C ILE A 2 -66.77 -27.73 13.48
N LYS A 3 -66.23 -27.11 14.56
CA LYS A 3 -66.27 -27.41 16.02
C LYS A 3 -65.84 -28.84 16.38
N ASN A 4 -64.58 -28.99 16.81
CA ASN A 4 -64.18 -29.99 17.80
C ASN A 4 -63.23 -29.33 18.82
N ARG A 5 -63.81 -29.04 19.98
CA ARG A 5 -63.19 -28.72 21.26
C ARG A 5 -63.84 -29.69 22.25
N LEU A 6 -63.08 -30.15 23.24
CA LEU A 6 -63.41 -30.50 24.64
C LEU A 6 -62.29 -31.49 25.08
N GLU A 7 -61.34 -31.04 25.89
CA GLU A 7 -61.27 -31.20 27.38
C GLU A 7 -60.44 -32.45 27.74
N GLY A 8 -59.57 -32.49 28.75
CA GLY A 8 -59.18 -31.56 29.79
C GLY A 8 -58.48 -32.35 30.91
N ASP A 9 -57.37 -31.82 31.46
CA ASP A 9 -57.00 -31.83 32.89
C ASP A 9 -55.65 -31.08 33.02
N GLN A 10 -55.59 -29.89 33.64
CA GLN A 10 -55.36 -29.61 35.07
C GLN A 10 -54.08 -30.28 35.61
N GLY A 11 -53.09 -29.60 36.19
CA GLY A 11 -52.87 -28.19 36.52
C GLY A 11 -51.63 -28.04 37.42
N VAL A 12 -51.15 -26.79 37.58
CA VAL A 12 -50.41 -26.24 38.75
C VAL A 12 -48.94 -26.71 38.95
N GLN A 13 -47.90 -25.90 39.17
CA GLN A 13 -47.64 -24.45 39.24
C GLN A 13 -46.11 -24.25 39.08
N PRO A 14 -45.63 -23.03 38.74
CA PRO A 14 -44.21 -22.69 38.65
C PRO A 14 -43.65 -22.20 39.99
N SER A 15 -42.53 -22.77 40.43
CA SER A 15 -41.82 -22.30 41.63
C SER A 15 -40.95 -21.07 41.31
N ALA A 16 -41.24 -20.00 42.04
CA ALA A 16 -40.54 -18.73 42.10
C ALA A 16 -39.25 -18.83 42.96
N PRO A 17 -38.45 -17.75 43.09
CA PRO A 17 -37.00 -17.77 43.31
C PRO A 17 -36.60 -18.04 44.77
N GLN A 18 -35.47 -18.74 44.96
CA GLN A 18 -34.77 -18.76 46.25
C GLN A 18 -33.71 -17.65 46.32
N VAL A 19 -33.89 -16.79 47.33
CA VAL A 19 -32.90 -15.86 47.86
C VAL A 19 -32.40 -16.46 49.17
N VAL A 20 -31.10 -16.70 49.31
CA VAL A 20 -30.40 -16.64 50.60
C VAL A 20 -29.03 -15.98 50.38
N SER A 21 -28.78 -14.99 51.22
CA SER A 21 -27.76 -13.97 51.10
C SER A 21 -26.44 -14.33 51.78
N THR A 22 -25.37 -13.74 51.22
CA THR A 22 -24.19 -13.15 51.88
C THR A 22 -23.28 -14.02 52.75
N SER A 23 -22.07 -14.26 52.24
CA SER A 23 -20.85 -13.98 52.99
C SER A 23 -19.71 -13.52 52.06
N SER A 24 -19.22 -12.33 52.39
CA SER A 24 -17.84 -11.86 52.18
C SER A 24 -17.41 -11.51 50.76
N ALA A 25 -17.80 -10.30 50.37
CA ALA A 25 -17.12 -9.46 49.41
C ALA A 25 -15.60 -9.49 49.64
N THR A 26 -14.84 -9.95 48.65
CA THR A 26 -13.44 -9.56 48.53
C THR A 26 -13.39 -8.05 48.30
N PRO A 27 -12.66 -7.28 49.13
CA PRO A 27 -12.62 -5.84 48.98
C PRO A 27 -11.90 -5.51 47.68
N VAL A 28 -12.66 -4.96 46.72
CA VAL A 28 -12.09 -4.19 45.62
C VAL A 28 -11.39 -3.01 46.28
N ASN A 29 -10.07 -3.10 46.39
CA ASN A 29 -9.25 -2.03 46.92
C ASN A 29 -9.27 -0.89 45.89
N VAL A 30 -10.25 0.01 46.07
CA VAL A 30 -10.27 1.35 45.48
C VAL A 30 -9.21 2.16 46.22
N GLY A 31 -7.96 1.80 45.95
CA GLY A 31 -6.77 2.51 46.38
C GLY A 31 -6.64 3.77 45.56
N ARG A 32 -7.11 4.88 46.14
CA ARG A 32 -6.88 6.28 45.75
C ARG A 32 -5.75 6.48 44.74
N ARG A 33 -6.16 6.99 43.58
CA ARG A 33 -5.37 7.73 42.59
C ARG A 33 -4.36 8.66 43.29
N ARG A 34 -3.15 8.17 43.53
CA ARG A 34 -2.01 9.01 43.90
C ARG A 34 -1.48 9.65 42.63
N LEU A 35 -2.07 10.81 42.35
CA LEU A 35 -1.45 11.85 41.57
C LEU A 35 -0.12 12.28 42.22
N PHE A 36 0.88 12.42 41.36
CA PHE A 36 2.11 13.20 41.49
C PHE A 36 3.40 12.57 42.07
N ARG A 37 4.42 12.69 41.20
CA ARG A 37 5.84 13.04 41.42
C ARG A 37 6.88 11.91 41.58
N ALA A 38 7.49 11.57 40.44
CA ALA A 38 8.94 11.42 40.26
C ALA A 38 9.19 11.56 38.74
N VAL A 39 9.56 12.74 38.21
CA VAL A 39 10.93 13.26 38.02
C VAL A 39 11.91 12.16 37.59
N GLY A 40 12.13 12.08 36.28
CA GLY A 40 13.12 11.22 35.63
C GLY A 40 12.84 11.22 34.13
N GLY A 41 13.62 12.00 33.38
CA GLY A 41 13.39 12.25 31.95
C GLY A 41 13.26 10.97 31.13
N GLY A 42 12.20 10.90 30.33
CA GLY A 42 11.97 9.83 29.38
C GLY A 42 10.97 10.33 28.35
N ALA A 43 11.47 10.76 27.19
CA ALA A 43 10.64 11.07 26.06
C ALA A 43 9.79 9.84 25.71
N GLY A 44 8.46 9.99 25.79
CA GLY A 44 7.52 8.98 25.30
C GLY A 44 7.59 8.94 23.79
N VAL A 45 8.53 8.16 23.25
CA VAL A 45 8.53 7.78 21.85
C VAL A 45 7.33 6.87 21.64
N LEU A 46 6.28 7.40 21.00
CA LEU A 46 5.26 6.56 20.36
C LEU A 46 5.97 5.77 19.26
N MET A 47 6.40 4.56 19.58
CA MET A 47 6.93 3.61 18.61
C MET A 47 5.76 3.27 17.68
N ALA A 48 5.75 3.88 16.49
CA ALA A 48 4.94 3.40 15.39
C ALA A 48 5.43 1.98 15.07
N VAL A 49 4.67 0.98 15.53
CA VAL A 49 4.91 -0.42 15.20
C VAL A 49 4.84 -0.53 13.69
N SER A 50 6.00 -0.68 13.03
CA SER A 50 6.03 -1.08 11.63
C SER A 50 5.42 -2.47 11.57
N ALA A 51 4.19 -2.56 11.05
CA ALA A 51 3.50 -3.81 10.85
C ALA A 51 4.17 -4.61 9.71
N LYS A 52 5.37 -5.14 9.96
CA LYS A 52 5.79 -6.38 9.31
C LYS A 52 5.17 -7.48 10.17
N SER A 53 4.03 -8.01 9.75
CA SER A 53 3.32 -9.07 10.47
C SER A 53 4.30 -10.22 10.78
N ALA A 54 4.76 -10.23 12.03
CA ALA A 54 5.71 -11.20 12.56
C ALA A 54 4.96 -12.46 13.03
N LEU A 55 4.35 -13.18 12.09
CA LEU A 55 3.95 -14.58 12.23
C LEU A 55 3.88 -15.15 10.82
N GLY A 56 4.71 -16.16 10.54
CA GLY A 56 4.97 -16.71 9.22
C GLY A 56 3.71 -17.04 8.42
N GLY A 57 3.62 -16.46 7.22
CA GLY A 57 2.49 -16.60 6.29
C GLY A 57 2.06 -15.22 5.78
N GLY A 58 2.59 -14.82 4.62
CA GLY A 58 2.38 -13.50 4.01
C GLY A 58 0.92 -13.24 3.61
N VAL A 59 0.11 -12.77 4.57
CA VAL A 59 -1.25 -12.29 4.29
C VAL A 59 -1.16 -10.88 3.69
N CYS A 60 -1.64 -10.71 2.46
CA CYS A 60 -1.80 -9.40 1.82
C CYS A 60 -2.62 -8.49 2.72
N GLN A 61 -2.02 -7.44 3.27
CA GLN A 61 -2.80 -6.36 3.85
C GLN A 61 -3.10 -5.33 2.76
N SER A 62 -4.39 -5.21 2.43
CA SER A 62 -4.87 -4.08 1.63
C SER A 62 -4.65 -2.78 2.40
N PRO A 63 -4.62 -1.62 1.72
CA PRO A 63 -4.48 -0.32 2.39
C PRO A 63 -5.48 -0.12 3.55
N SER A 64 -6.73 -0.55 3.35
CA SER A 64 -7.77 -0.49 4.39
C SER A 64 -7.53 -1.46 5.55
N ALA A 65 -6.90 -2.62 5.29
CA ALA A 65 -6.54 -3.58 6.35
C ALA A 65 -5.41 -3.04 7.24
N MET A 66 -4.46 -2.29 6.68
CA MET A 66 -3.41 -1.61 7.46
C MET A 66 -3.97 -0.51 8.34
N MET A 67 -4.94 0.28 7.85
CA MET A 67 -5.59 1.30 8.68
C MET A 67 -6.45 0.72 9.81
N SER A 68 -7.09 -0.44 9.57
CA SER A 68 -8.00 -1.07 10.54
C SER A 68 -7.29 -1.89 11.63
N GLY A 69 -5.95 -1.90 11.67
CA GLY A 69 -5.16 -2.54 12.73
C GLY A 69 -5.35 -4.06 12.84
N ASN A 70 -5.69 -4.75 11.75
CA ASN A 70 -5.85 -6.21 11.74
C ASN A 70 -6.83 -6.74 12.82
N THR A 71 -7.96 -6.06 13.02
CA THR A 71 -8.95 -6.34 14.07
C THR A 71 -9.82 -7.59 13.85
N SER A 72 -9.46 -8.46 12.89
CA SER A 72 -10.12 -9.76 12.71
C SER A 72 -9.15 -10.79 12.11
N PRO A 73 -8.76 -11.85 12.85
CA PRO A 73 -8.02 -12.97 12.29
C PRO A 73 -8.98 -13.79 11.41
N ARG A 74 -9.07 -13.45 10.12
CA ARG A 74 -9.68 -14.38 9.16
C ARG A 74 -8.64 -15.46 8.85
N PRO A 75 -8.95 -16.76 9.00
CA PRO A 75 -8.04 -17.83 8.61
C PRO A 75 -7.67 -17.64 7.13
N GLY A 76 -6.39 -17.38 6.86
CA GLY A 76 -5.91 -17.08 5.51
C GLY A 76 -6.18 -18.26 4.58
N THR A 77 -6.69 -17.97 3.39
CA THR A 77 -6.98 -18.94 2.30
C THR A 77 -5.69 -19.52 1.68
N GLY A 78 -4.57 -19.58 2.40
CA GLY A 78 -3.29 -20.09 1.91
C GLY A 78 -2.65 -19.29 0.77
N THR A 79 -3.18 -18.10 0.44
CA THR A 79 -2.65 -17.27 -0.64
C THR A 79 -1.47 -16.43 -0.12
N THR A 80 -0.25 -16.90 -0.36
CA THR A 80 0.97 -16.12 -0.09
C THR A 80 1.02 -14.93 -1.05
N CYS A 81 1.15 -13.74 -0.50
CA CYS A 81 1.31 -12.54 -1.32
C CYS A 81 2.77 -12.37 -1.69
N SER A 82 3.02 -12.14 -2.97
CA SER A 82 4.35 -11.75 -3.42
C SER A 82 4.56 -10.30 -3.06
N GLY A 83 5.65 -10.00 -2.38
CA GLY A 83 6.11 -8.63 -2.31
C GLY A 83 6.55 -8.16 -3.69
N GLY A 84 6.29 -6.90 -3.95
CA GLY A 84 6.56 -6.25 -5.21
C GLY A 84 8.04 -6.18 -5.54
N LEU A 85 8.30 -5.84 -6.78
CA LEU A 85 9.62 -5.54 -7.31
C LEU A 85 9.87 -4.04 -7.18
N SER A 86 11.05 -3.66 -6.71
CA SER A 86 11.43 -2.26 -6.49
C SER A 86 11.70 -1.51 -7.81
N PRO A 87 11.83 -0.17 -7.77
CA PRO A 87 12.21 0.60 -8.95
C PRO A 87 13.49 0.12 -9.66
N GLY A 88 14.48 -0.39 -8.91
CA GLY A 88 15.74 -0.87 -9.49
C GLY A 88 15.53 -2.03 -10.46
N TYR A 89 14.62 -2.94 -10.11
CA TYR A 89 14.26 -4.05 -10.98
C TYR A 89 13.62 -3.58 -12.29
N TRP A 90 12.63 -2.69 -12.20
CA TRP A 90 11.86 -2.25 -13.37
C TRP A 90 12.67 -1.41 -14.35
N VAL A 91 13.76 -0.78 -13.89
CA VAL A 91 14.60 0.09 -14.73
C VAL A 91 15.59 -0.71 -15.58
N GLN A 92 15.99 -1.91 -15.15
CA GLN A 92 17.03 -2.69 -15.83
C GLN A 92 16.55 -3.26 -17.18
N PRO A 93 17.29 -3.06 -18.29
CA PRO A 93 16.93 -3.59 -19.61
C PRO A 93 16.76 -5.12 -19.64
N GLN A 94 17.49 -5.86 -18.81
CA GLN A 94 17.37 -7.33 -18.69
C GLN A 94 15.99 -7.79 -18.18
N HIS A 95 15.23 -6.91 -17.54
CA HIS A 95 13.87 -7.18 -17.07
C HIS A 95 12.80 -6.57 -17.96
N SER A 96 13.18 -6.02 -19.13
CA SER A 96 12.24 -5.47 -20.11
C SER A 96 11.15 -6.44 -20.58
N PRO A 97 11.35 -7.77 -20.71
CA PRO A 97 10.27 -8.68 -21.09
C PRO A 97 9.13 -8.70 -20.05
N ASN A 98 9.44 -8.43 -18.77
CA ASN A 98 8.45 -8.47 -17.70
C ASN A 98 7.49 -7.27 -17.71
N TRP A 99 7.85 -6.20 -18.42
CA TRP A 99 6.94 -5.08 -18.68
C TRP A 99 5.72 -5.53 -19.49
N GLN A 100 5.93 -6.39 -20.50
CA GLN A 100 4.83 -6.91 -21.31
C GLN A 100 3.89 -7.77 -20.47
N THR A 101 4.41 -8.63 -19.59
CA THR A 101 3.62 -9.39 -18.62
C THR A 101 2.85 -8.45 -17.69
N ALA A 102 3.47 -7.35 -17.25
CA ALA A 102 2.81 -6.31 -16.50
C ALA A 102 1.77 -5.50 -17.30
N GLY A 103 1.62 -5.74 -18.61
CA GLY A 103 0.73 -4.99 -19.50
C GLY A 103 1.22 -3.58 -19.81
N ALA A 104 2.53 -3.37 -19.84
CA ALA A 104 3.20 -2.15 -20.28
C ALA A 104 4.20 -2.46 -21.39
N VAL A 105 4.68 -1.41 -22.06
CA VAL A 105 5.72 -1.47 -23.09
C VAL A 105 6.96 -0.76 -22.56
N PHE A 106 8.07 -1.49 -22.51
CA PHE A 106 9.39 -0.94 -22.15
C PHE A 106 9.84 0.07 -23.23
N PRO A 107 10.44 1.22 -22.85
CA PRO A 107 10.92 2.18 -23.84
C PRO A 107 12.02 1.60 -24.73
N GLN A 108 12.17 2.19 -25.91
CA GLN A 108 13.30 1.92 -26.80
C GLN A 108 14.30 3.08 -26.72
N PHE A 109 15.57 2.76 -26.95
CA PHE A 109 16.66 3.71 -26.79
C PHE A 109 17.52 3.80 -28.04
N ASN A 110 18.12 4.97 -28.23
CA ASN A 110 19.14 5.18 -29.26
C ASN A 110 20.47 4.59 -28.77
N GLY A 111 20.80 3.41 -29.29
CA GLY A 111 22.04 2.70 -28.99
C GLY A 111 21.91 1.63 -27.90
N THR A 112 23.03 1.00 -27.57
CA THR A 112 23.08 -0.09 -26.59
C THR A 112 23.21 0.48 -25.18
N ILE A 113 22.29 0.10 -24.29
CA ILE A 113 22.36 0.46 -22.87
C ILE A 113 23.04 -0.64 -22.08
N VAL A 114 23.96 -0.23 -21.21
CA VAL A 114 24.68 -1.09 -20.29
C VAL A 114 24.65 -0.52 -18.87
N THR A 115 24.80 -1.39 -17.88
CA THR A 115 25.05 -0.97 -16.50
C THR A 115 26.48 -0.46 -16.37
N CYS A 116 26.67 0.67 -15.69
CA CYS A 116 27.97 1.32 -15.55
C CYS A 116 28.23 1.68 -14.08
N THR A 117 29.51 1.79 -13.71
CA THR A 117 29.93 2.22 -12.37
C THR A 117 30.12 3.73 -12.27
N THR A 118 30.29 4.42 -13.39
CA THR A 118 30.52 5.88 -13.45
C THR A 118 29.28 6.60 -13.97
N SER A 119 29.22 7.92 -13.74
CA SER A 119 28.16 8.79 -14.29
C SER A 119 28.45 9.32 -15.70
N LEU A 120 29.50 8.82 -16.35
CA LEU A 120 29.85 9.21 -17.72
C LEU A 120 28.91 8.56 -18.72
N ASN A 121 28.42 9.30 -19.71
CA ASN A 121 27.49 8.82 -20.75
C ASN A 121 26.18 8.21 -20.21
N GLN A 122 25.68 8.71 -19.08
CA GLN A 122 24.39 8.27 -18.56
C GLN A 122 23.27 8.43 -19.58
N VAL A 123 22.35 7.45 -19.58
CA VAL A 123 21.14 7.49 -20.39
C VAL A 123 20.29 8.67 -19.93
N SER A 124 20.12 9.64 -20.81
CA SER A 124 19.31 10.84 -20.64
C SER A 124 17.90 10.63 -21.23
N PHE A 125 16.99 11.56 -20.94
CA PHE A 125 15.64 11.52 -21.50
C PHE A 125 15.64 11.58 -23.04
N ALA A 126 16.57 12.34 -23.63
CA ALA A 126 16.71 12.48 -25.08
C ALA A 126 17.20 11.20 -25.78
N ASP A 127 17.75 10.25 -25.03
CA ASP A 127 18.21 8.97 -25.58
C ASP A 127 17.05 7.98 -25.78
N ILE A 128 15.85 8.28 -25.28
CA ILE A 128 14.64 7.48 -25.47
C ILE A 128 14.08 7.76 -26.87
N SER A 129 14.18 6.78 -27.76
CA SER A 129 13.65 6.87 -29.14
C SER A 129 12.17 6.56 -29.22
N ASN A 130 11.66 5.71 -28.32
CA ASN A 130 10.25 5.42 -28.14
C ASN A 130 9.92 5.39 -26.65
N GLN A 131 8.94 6.19 -26.23
CA GLN A 131 8.59 6.35 -24.82
C GLN A 131 7.94 5.09 -24.21
N GLY A 132 7.45 4.14 -25.01
CA GLY A 132 6.73 2.97 -24.52
C GLY A 132 5.42 3.37 -23.83
N THR A 133 5.10 2.72 -22.70
CA THR A 133 3.98 3.18 -21.86
C THR A 133 4.34 4.52 -21.22
N THR A 134 3.43 5.50 -21.29
CA THR A 134 3.67 6.87 -20.83
C THR A 134 2.97 7.13 -19.49
N ILE A 135 3.50 8.04 -18.70
CA ILE A 135 2.90 8.47 -17.42
C ILE A 135 1.52 9.08 -17.66
N GLN A 136 1.39 9.89 -18.71
CA GLN A 136 0.15 10.56 -19.11
C GLN A 136 -0.99 9.56 -19.39
N SER A 137 -0.66 8.39 -19.95
CA SER A 137 -1.65 7.34 -20.24
C SER A 137 -2.19 6.65 -18.99
N LEU A 138 -1.40 6.57 -17.91
CA LEU A 138 -1.78 5.88 -16.66
C LEU A 138 -2.31 6.85 -15.60
N PHE A 139 -1.66 7.99 -15.45
CA PHE A 139 -1.91 8.98 -14.42
C PHE A 139 -2.47 10.25 -15.05
N THR A 140 -3.72 10.14 -15.49
CA THR A 140 -4.39 11.19 -16.27
C THR A 140 -4.34 12.55 -15.59
N GLY A 141 -4.05 13.57 -16.41
CA GLY A 141 -3.89 14.97 -16.03
C GLY A 141 -2.78 15.23 -15.00
N TRP A 142 -1.78 14.35 -14.92
CA TRP A 142 -0.41 14.80 -14.72
C TRP A 142 0.11 15.42 -16.02
N THR A 143 0.94 16.46 -15.90
CA THR A 143 1.67 17.07 -17.03
C THR A 143 3.11 17.37 -16.61
N PRO A 144 4.08 17.30 -17.53
CA PRO A 144 5.46 17.70 -17.24
C PRO A 144 5.53 19.16 -16.78
N ILE A 145 6.42 19.44 -15.83
CA ILE A 145 6.73 20.80 -15.38
C ILE A 145 7.85 21.37 -16.27
N GLY A 146 7.76 22.66 -16.61
CA GLY A 146 8.77 23.36 -17.40
C GLY A 146 8.40 23.46 -18.87
N THR A 147 9.40 23.41 -19.75
CA THR A 147 9.25 23.69 -21.19
C THR A 147 8.92 22.47 -22.03
N TYR A 148 9.05 21.26 -21.49
CA TYR A 148 8.74 20.02 -22.20
C TYR A 148 7.21 19.81 -22.30
N GLN A 149 6.71 19.57 -23.51
CA GLN A 149 5.28 19.44 -23.81
C GLN A 149 4.90 18.07 -24.41
N GLY A 150 5.79 17.08 -24.32
CA GLY A 150 5.57 15.75 -24.89
C GLY A 150 5.14 14.70 -23.87
N ASP A 151 4.94 13.48 -24.39
CA ASP A 151 4.72 12.30 -23.57
C ASP A 151 6.00 11.86 -22.85
N VAL A 152 5.86 11.49 -21.58
CA VAL A 152 6.99 11.07 -20.74
C VAL A 152 6.86 9.58 -20.48
N SER A 153 7.90 8.82 -20.80
CA SER A 153 7.96 7.39 -20.50
C SER A 153 7.74 7.12 -19.01
N LEU A 154 6.92 6.11 -18.72
CA LEU A 154 6.77 5.54 -17.38
C LEU A 154 8.13 5.10 -16.81
N TRP A 155 9.03 4.63 -17.66
CA TRP A 155 10.37 4.23 -17.25
C TRP A 155 11.21 5.41 -16.77
N TRP A 156 11.05 6.59 -17.39
CA TRP A 156 11.85 7.76 -17.04
C TRP A 156 11.57 8.23 -15.62
N VAL A 157 10.32 8.24 -15.16
CA VAL A 157 10.02 8.60 -13.77
C VAL A 157 10.55 7.57 -12.77
N ILE A 158 10.61 6.30 -13.15
CA ILE A 158 11.16 5.26 -12.28
C ILE A 158 12.68 5.42 -12.15
N LYS A 159 13.38 5.74 -13.25
CA LYS A 159 14.84 5.91 -13.32
C LYS A 159 15.32 7.24 -12.75
N SER A 160 14.64 8.34 -13.09
CA SER A 160 15.01 9.72 -12.75
C SER A 160 13.87 10.49 -12.05
N PRO A 161 13.41 10.05 -10.85
CA PRO A 161 12.28 10.69 -10.16
C PRO A 161 12.56 12.14 -9.72
N ASN A 162 13.82 12.56 -9.67
CA ASN A 162 14.19 13.92 -9.26
C ASN A 162 14.46 14.86 -10.45
N ASP A 163 14.09 14.45 -11.67
CA ASP A 163 14.18 15.31 -12.84
C ASP A 163 13.31 16.57 -12.68
N ALA A 164 13.76 17.69 -13.24
CA ALA A 164 13.04 18.96 -13.21
C ALA A 164 11.63 18.86 -13.80
N MET A 165 11.40 17.96 -14.76
CA MET A 165 10.06 17.73 -15.33
C MET A 165 9.05 17.19 -14.31
N PHE A 166 9.52 16.65 -13.19
CA PHE A 166 8.70 16.19 -12.07
C PHE A 166 8.69 17.16 -10.88
N GLY A 167 9.28 18.35 -11.04
CA GLY A 167 9.44 19.35 -9.98
C GLY A 167 10.77 19.26 -9.22
N GLY A 168 11.72 18.46 -9.69
CA GLY A 168 13.03 18.32 -9.07
C GLY A 168 13.02 17.52 -7.76
N PRO A 169 14.08 17.61 -6.94
CA PRO A 169 14.13 16.99 -5.62
C PRO A 169 12.97 17.45 -4.73
N GLY A 170 12.19 16.51 -4.19
CA GLY A 170 11.01 16.80 -3.38
C GLY A 170 9.73 17.09 -4.20
N GLY A 171 9.81 17.06 -5.53
CA GLY A 171 8.66 17.12 -6.41
C GLY A 171 7.82 15.83 -6.41
N LEU A 172 6.93 15.70 -7.41
CA LEU A 172 6.00 14.57 -7.53
C LEU A 172 6.67 13.28 -8.02
N GLY A 173 7.90 13.35 -8.52
CA GLY A 173 8.51 12.22 -9.21
C GLY A 173 8.76 11.00 -8.33
N GLN A 174 9.00 11.16 -7.02
CA GLN A 174 9.05 10.01 -6.11
C GLN A 174 7.67 9.35 -5.98
N LEU A 175 6.60 10.11 -5.77
CA LEU A 175 5.25 9.57 -5.71
C LEU A 175 4.92 8.80 -7.01
N LEU A 176 5.16 9.43 -8.16
CA LEU A 176 4.92 8.81 -9.46
C LEU A 176 5.77 7.56 -9.68
N ARG A 177 7.03 7.54 -9.25
CA ARG A 177 7.91 6.36 -9.32
C ARG A 177 7.34 5.18 -8.56
N HIS A 178 6.92 5.39 -7.31
CA HIS A 178 6.37 4.32 -6.49
C HIS A 178 4.99 3.85 -6.98
N LEU A 179 4.11 4.77 -7.39
CA LEU A 179 2.85 4.41 -8.03
C LEU A 179 3.08 3.63 -9.35
N SER A 180 4.05 4.03 -10.17
CA SER A 180 4.40 3.31 -11.41
C SER A 180 4.85 1.89 -11.12
N CYS A 181 5.73 1.70 -10.12
CA CYS A 181 6.17 0.37 -9.71
C CYS A 181 5.02 -0.46 -9.14
N ALA A 182 4.14 0.12 -8.33
CA ALA A 182 2.96 -0.56 -7.82
C ALA A 182 2.01 -0.99 -8.96
N TRP A 183 1.84 -0.16 -9.98
CA TRP A 183 1.03 -0.49 -11.15
C TRP A 183 1.64 -1.64 -11.96
N LEU A 184 2.97 -1.63 -12.16
CA LEU A 184 3.69 -2.71 -12.84
C LEU A 184 3.62 -4.01 -12.04
N ASN A 185 3.83 -3.95 -10.73
CA ASN A 185 3.69 -5.10 -9.83
C ASN A 185 2.27 -5.69 -9.86
N ALA A 186 1.24 -4.84 -9.82
CA ALA A 186 -0.15 -5.26 -9.94
C ALA A 186 -0.46 -5.96 -11.27
N GLY A 187 0.22 -5.54 -12.35
CA GLY A 187 0.12 -6.19 -13.65
C GLY A 187 0.90 -7.50 -13.75
N TYR A 188 2.06 -7.59 -13.09
CA TYR A 188 2.96 -8.73 -13.20
C TYR A 188 2.52 -9.90 -12.32
N PHE A 189 2.13 -9.62 -11.08
CA PHE A 189 1.73 -10.61 -10.08
C PHE A 189 0.22 -10.86 -10.12
N GLN A 190 -0.24 -11.50 -11.19
CA GLN A 190 -1.66 -11.85 -11.41
C GLN A 190 -2.01 -13.28 -10.97
N GLY A 191 -1.01 -14.13 -10.73
CA GLY A 191 -1.23 -15.54 -10.41
C GLY A 191 -1.80 -15.76 -9.01
N SER A 192 -2.56 -16.84 -8.83
CA SER A 192 -3.09 -17.25 -7.52
C SER A 192 -2.00 -17.61 -6.50
N ALA A 193 -0.80 -17.96 -6.95
CA ALA A 193 0.35 -18.25 -6.08
C ALA A 193 1.15 -17.00 -5.65
N ALA A 194 0.89 -15.86 -6.29
CA ALA A 194 1.72 -14.66 -6.22
C ALA A 194 0.85 -13.44 -6.56
N LYS A 195 0.02 -13.02 -5.60
CA LYS A 195 -0.91 -11.90 -5.80
C LYS A 195 -0.35 -10.63 -5.17
N TYR A 196 -0.25 -9.56 -5.95
CA TYR A 196 0.09 -8.25 -5.40
C TYR A 196 -1.09 -7.66 -4.61
N PRO A 197 -0.87 -7.02 -3.45
CA PRO A 197 -1.96 -6.48 -2.62
C PRO A 197 -2.78 -5.36 -3.26
N LEU A 198 -2.23 -4.68 -4.28
CA LEU A 198 -2.91 -3.63 -5.02
C LEU A 198 -3.30 -4.09 -6.42
N THR A 199 -4.46 -3.64 -6.88
CA THR A 199 -4.86 -3.70 -8.29
C THR A 199 -4.41 -2.45 -9.04
N LYS A 200 -4.27 -2.54 -10.37
CA LYS A 200 -3.97 -1.38 -11.22
C LYS A 200 -4.98 -0.23 -11.02
N ALA A 201 -6.27 -0.57 -10.91
CA ALA A 201 -7.33 0.42 -10.70
C ALA A 201 -7.16 1.18 -9.37
N GLN A 202 -6.80 0.48 -8.29
CA GLN A 202 -6.52 1.13 -7.00
C GLN A 202 -5.32 2.07 -7.07
N VAL A 203 -4.27 1.71 -7.81
CA VAL A 203 -3.10 2.58 -7.98
C VAL A 203 -3.44 3.86 -8.76
N VAL A 204 -4.27 3.75 -9.81
CA VAL A 204 -4.76 4.91 -10.57
C VAL A 204 -5.70 5.78 -9.71
N ASP A 205 -6.54 5.17 -8.88
CA ASP A 205 -7.40 5.89 -7.92
C ASP A 205 -6.58 6.64 -6.86
N MET A 206 -5.51 6.03 -6.31
CA MET A 206 -4.58 6.70 -5.41
C MET A 206 -4.02 7.98 -6.03
N TRP A 207 -3.58 7.91 -7.30
CA TRP A 207 -3.15 9.10 -8.03
C TRP A 207 -4.27 10.13 -8.15
N GLY A 208 -5.45 9.71 -8.58
CA GLY A 208 -6.61 10.59 -8.77
C GLY A 208 -6.97 11.37 -7.50
N GLN A 209 -6.99 10.68 -6.35
CA GLN A 209 -7.28 11.30 -5.06
C GLN A 209 -6.14 12.21 -4.58
N LEU A 210 -4.88 11.75 -4.62
CA LEU A 210 -3.73 12.56 -4.19
C LEU A 210 -3.59 13.84 -5.01
N ARG A 211 -3.79 13.77 -6.33
CA ARG A 211 -3.73 14.94 -7.20
C ARG A 211 -4.86 15.93 -6.92
N SER A 212 -6.09 15.44 -6.72
CA SER A 212 -7.27 16.31 -6.59
C SER A 212 -7.49 16.84 -5.17
N LYS A 213 -7.11 16.07 -4.15
CA LYS A 213 -7.41 16.36 -2.73
C LYS A 213 -6.15 16.52 -1.86
N GLY A 214 -4.97 16.20 -2.39
CA GLY A 214 -3.72 16.16 -1.62
C GLY A 214 -3.58 14.93 -0.71
N THR A 215 -4.63 14.12 -0.58
CA THR A 215 -4.65 12.93 0.26
C THR A 215 -5.40 11.79 -0.40
N TYR A 216 -5.06 10.55 -0.02
CA TYR A 216 -5.72 9.33 -0.43
C TYR A 216 -6.48 8.71 0.74
N CYS A 217 -7.67 8.21 0.45
CA CYS A 217 -8.55 7.61 1.45
C CYS A 217 -8.79 6.15 1.10
N PRO A 218 -8.17 5.20 1.83
CA PRO A 218 -8.33 3.79 1.53
C PRO A 218 -9.70 3.27 1.99
N GLY A 219 -10.65 3.22 1.06
CA GLY A 219 -12.04 2.84 1.31
C GLY A 219 -12.99 3.99 0.94
N SER A 220 -14.19 3.66 0.46
CA SER A 220 -15.02 4.60 -0.32
C SER A 220 -15.79 5.66 0.47
N LEU A 221 -15.77 5.70 1.80
CA LEU A 221 -16.67 6.58 2.56
C LEU A 221 -15.98 7.16 3.81
N SER A 222 -15.43 8.37 3.68
CA SER A 222 -14.87 9.18 4.78
C SER A 222 -13.70 8.52 5.55
N CYS A 223 -12.50 8.98 5.23
CA CYS A 223 -11.25 8.60 5.89
C CYS A 223 -11.06 9.42 7.17
N ILE A 224 -11.07 8.74 8.32
CA ILE A 224 -10.71 9.34 9.61
C ILE A 224 -9.20 9.67 9.65
N GLN A 225 -8.39 8.93 8.90
CA GLN A 225 -6.94 9.09 8.78
C GLN A 225 -6.53 9.06 7.30
N PRO A 226 -6.68 10.17 6.57
CA PRO A 226 -6.28 10.25 5.17
C PRO A 226 -4.77 10.11 5.02
N TRP A 227 -4.32 9.42 3.97
CA TRP A 227 -2.90 9.20 3.68
C TRP A 227 -2.35 10.33 2.82
N THR A 228 -1.20 10.87 3.20
CA THR A 228 -0.44 11.81 2.38
C THR A 228 0.32 11.07 1.26
N ALA A 229 0.93 11.82 0.34
CA ALA A 229 1.80 11.24 -0.68
C ALA A 229 2.97 10.43 -0.07
N SER A 230 3.56 10.90 1.03
CA SER A 230 4.65 10.19 1.71
C SER A 230 4.15 8.91 2.40
N ASP A 231 2.93 8.90 2.94
CA ASP A 231 2.33 7.68 3.49
C ASP A 231 2.11 6.62 2.41
N VAL A 232 1.62 7.03 1.23
CA VAL A 232 1.44 6.14 0.08
C VAL A 232 2.78 5.59 -0.42
N ILE A 233 3.81 6.44 -0.54
CA ILE A 233 5.16 6.00 -0.90
C ILE A 233 5.66 4.93 0.10
N ARG A 234 5.61 5.24 1.40
CA ARG A 234 6.04 4.32 2.46
C ARG A 234 5.26 3.02 2.46
N TYR A 235 3.96 3.07 2.22
CA TYR A 235 3.13 1.87 2.07
C TYR A 235 3.63 0.99 0.91
N ILE A 236 3.89 1.58 -0.26
CA ILE A 236 4.38 0.85 -1.43
C ILE A 236 5.79 0.30 -1.21
N GLU A 237 6.69 1.07 -0.60
CA GLU A 237 8.05 0.63 -0.27
C GLU A 237 8.08 -0.59 0.63
N ASN A 238 7.21 -0.61 1.65
CA ASN A 238 7.10 -1.75 2.57
C ASN A 238 6.58 -3.02 1.89
N MET A 239 5.99 -2.91 0.70
CA MET A 239 5.56 -4.07 -0.08
C MET A 239 6.66 -4.66 -0.95
N TYR A 240 7.83 -4.02 -1.11
CA TYR A 240 8.88 -4.58 -1.96
C TYR A 240 9.60 -5.75 -1.26
N ASP A 241 9.59 -6.94 -1.87
CA ASP A 241 10.37 -8.08 -1.38
C ASP A 241 11.85 -7.95 -1.81
N THR A 242 12.07 -7.43 -3.02
CA THR A 242 13.39 -7.22 -3.58
C THR A 242 13.66 -5.72 -3.67
N ASN A 243 14.45 -5.19 -2.74
CA ASN A 243 14.95 -3.82 -2.79
C ASN A 243 16.24 -3.77 -3.63
N ALA A 244 16.07 -3.82 -4.95
CA ALA A 244 17.18 -3.55 -5.87
C ALA A 244 17.45 -2.04 -5.94
N PRO A 245 18.73 -1.61 -5.88
CA PRO A 245 19.09 -0.23 -6.17
C PRO A 245 18.77 0.10 -7.63
N VAL A 246 18.50 1.37 -7.94
CA VAL A 246 18.44 1.82 -9.33
C VAL A 246 19.89 2.00 -9.79
N ASP A 247 20.33 1.10 -10.66
CA ASP A 247 21.69 1.15 -11.17
C ASP A 247 21.90 2.35 -12.11
N ASN A 248 23.16 2.78 -12.20
CA ASN A 248 23.57 3.71 -13.23
C ASN A 248 23.53 3.00 -14.59
N LEU A 249 22.69 3.51 -15.49
CA LEU A 249 22.61 3.04 -16.87
C LEU A 249 23.28 4.04 -17.79
N CYS A 250 24.18 3.55 -18.63
CA CYS A 250 24.97 4.32 -19.57
C CYS A 250 24.80 3.79 -20.99
N LYS A 251 25.06 4.68 -21.96
CA LYS A 251 25.23 4.32 -23.36
C LYS A 251 26.61 3.68 -23.55
N LYS A 252 26.64 2.61 -24.33
CA LYS A 252 27.88 1.97 -24.78
C LYS A 252 28.53 2.73 -25.93
#